data_AF-A0A524FA99-F1
#
_entry.id   AF-A0A524FA99-F1
#
_cell.length_a   1.000
_cell.length_b   1.000
_cell.length_c   1.000
_cell.angle_alpha   90.00
_cell.angle_beta   90.00
_cell.angle_gamma   90.00
#
_symmetry.space_group_name_H-M   'P 1'
#
loop_
_entity.id
_entity.type
_entity.pdbx_description
1 polymer ?
#
loop_
_entity_poly.entity_id
_entity_poly.type
_entity_poly.pdbx_seq_one_letter_code
_entity_poly.pdbx_strand_id
1 'polypeptide(L)'
;MPISSDKNIINSIEKGIEAAISCQPYVKSIKINLDREKIKGDKRTQYEYDEVSGKIIRAELVIKYESIEILAKVDWIEDLNYPLMFIEKIKEID
;
A
#
# COMPACT_ATOMS: atom_id res chain seq x y z
N MET A 1 -0.32 5.71 11.38
CA MET A 1 1.14 6.02 11.36
C MET A 1 1.31 7.43 10.82
N PRO A 2 1.99 8.34 11.55
CA PRO A 2 2.18 9.71 11.11
C PRO A 2 2.98 9.80 9.81
N ILE A 3 2.58 10.70 8.91
CA ILE A 3 3.24 10.94 7.62
C ILE A 3 3.18 12.42 7.28
N SER A 4 4.20 12.89 6.56
CA SER A 4 4.27 14.24 6.00
C SER A 4 4.30 14.18 4.48
N SER A 5 3.99 15.28 3.82
CA SER A 5 4.00 15.46 2.37
C SER A 5 5.40 15.45 1.74
N ASP A 6 6.46 15.42 2.56
CA ASP A 6 7.84 15.20 2.11
C ASP A 6 7.98 13.88 1.34
N LYS A 7 8.45 13.99 0.10
CA LYS A 7 8.59 12.85 -0.83
C LYS A 7 9.55 11.78 -0.33
N ASN A 8 10.64 12.15 0.33
CA ASN A 8 11.61 11.18 0.84
C ASN A 8 11.05 10.40 2.02
N ILE A 9 10.26 11.06 2.88
CA ILE A 9 9.55 10.41 3.99
C ILE A 9 8.51 9.42 3.44
N ILE A 10 7.67 9.85 2.49
CA ILE A 10 6.68 8.97 1.85
C ILE A 10 7.34 7.74 1.24
N ASN A 11 8.39 7.94 0.43
CA ASN A 11 9.11 6.84 -0.21
C ASN A 11 9.77 5.89 0.81
N SER A 12 10.27 6.42 1.93
CA SER A 12 10.87 5.61 2.99
C SER A 12 9.83 4.75 3.69
N ILE A 13 8.64 5.30 3.92
CA ILE A 13 7.49 4.58 4.49
C ILE A 13 7.00 3.49 3.52
N GLU A 14 6.79 3.81 2.24
CA GLU A 14 6.40 2.85 1.21
C GLU A 14 7.35 1.65 1.21
N LYS A 15 8.66 1.92 1.12
CA LYS A 15 9.71 0.87 1.15
C LYS A 15 9.74 0.09 2.46
N GLY A 16 9.53 0.75 3.60
CA GLY A 16 9.48 0.10 4.90
C GLY A 16 8.31 -0.89 5.00
N ILE A 17 7.13 -0.50 4.52
CA ILE A 17 5.95 -1.38 4.47
C ILE A 17 6.19 -2.53 3.48
N GLU A 18 6.71 -2.24 2.28
CA GLU A 18 7.05 -3.27 1.28
C GLU A 18 8.03 -4.29 1.86
N ALA A 19 9.11 -3.83 2.52
CA ALA A 19 10.08 -4.71 3.16
C ALA A 19 9.45 -5.58 4.26
N ALA A 20 8.64 -4.98 5.14
CA ALA A 20 7.98 -5.72 6.21
C ALA A 20 7.00 -6.79 5.68
N ILE A 21 6.22 -6.45 4.64
CA ILE A 21 5.27 -7.40 4.03
C ILE A 21 6.00 -8.49 3.25
N SER A 22 7.13 -8.19 2.61
CA SER A 22 7.93 -9.17 1.86
C SER A 22 8.46 -10.33 2.73
N CYS A 23 8.54 -10.13 4.05
CA CYS A 23 8.91 -11.18 5.00
C CYS A 23 7.82 -12.23 5.22
N GLN A 24 6.58 -11.99 4.78
CA GLN A 24 5.47 -12.93 4.97
C GLN A 24 5.59 -14.11 3.98
N PRO A 25 5.18 -15.34 4.37
CA PRO A 25 5.24 -16.50 3.49
C PRO A 25 4.54 -16.28 2.15
N TYR A 26 5.12 -16.84 1.08
CA TYR A 26 4.56 -16.87 -0.28
C TYR A 26 4.42 -15.51 -0.98
N VAL A 27 4.79 -14.41 -0.33
CA VAL A 27 4.86 -13.10 -0.97
C VAL A 27 5.96 -13.13 -2.02
N LYS A 28 5.56 -13.08 -3.30
CA LYS A 28 6.48 -13.00 -4.43
C LYS A 28 6.92 -11.56 -4.66
N SER A 29 5.99 -10.62 -4.56
CA SER A 29 6.27 -9.18 -4.63
C SER A 29 5.15 -8.38 -4.00
N ILE A 30 5.50 -7.22 -3.44
CA ILE A 30 4.55 -6.24 -2.92
C ILE A 30 4.96 -4.87 -3.43
N LYS A 31 3.98 -4.09 -3.88
CA LYS A 31 4.13 -2.66 -4.20
C LYS A 31 3.16 -1.86 -3.36
N ILE A 32 3.67 -0.86 -2.65
CA ILE A 32 2.87 0.12 -1.92
C ILE A 32 2.96 1.45 -2.66
N ASN A 33 1.83 2.12 -2.77
CA ASN A 33 1.71 3.49 -3.24
C ASN A 33 0.84 4.26 -2.25
N LEU A 34 1.38 5.32 -1.67
CA LEU A 34 0.62 6.25 -0.87
C LEU A 34 0.18 7.42 -1.74
N ASP A 35 -1.12 7.64 -1.80
CA ASP A 35 -1.73 8.73 -2.56
C ASP A 35 -1.27 10.09 -2.02
N ARG A 36 -0.29 10.68 -2.72
CA ARG A 36 0.39 11.92 -2.31
C ARG A 36 -0.56 13.11 -2.32
N GLU A 37 -1.61 13.10 -3.15
CA GLU A 37 -2.58 14.19 -3.22
C GLU A 37 -3.47 14.24 -1.97
N LYS A 38 -3.63 13.08 -1.30
CA LYS A 38 -4.37 12.94 -0.05
C LYS A 38 -3.51 13.21 1.19
N ILE A 39 -2.20 13.51 1.04
CA ILE A 39 -1.27 13.86 2.13
C ILE A 39 -0.98 15.37 2.08
N LYS A 40 -1.52 16.12 3.04
CA LYS A 40 -1.45 17.58 3.13
C LYS A 40 -0.54 18.09 4.23
N GLY A 41 -0.29 17.31 5.28
CA GLY A 41 0.57 17.72 6.40
C GLY A 41 2.00 17.98 5.94
N ASP A 42 2.49 19.22 6.04
CA ASP A 42 3.81 19.63 5.57
C ASP A 42 4.81 19.96 6.71
N LYS A 43 4.43 19.65 7.96
CA LYS A 43 5.25 19.80 9.17
C LYS A 43 5.86 21.21 9.39
N ARG A 44 5.21 22.29 8.92
CA ARG A 44 5.65 23.65 9.35
C ARG A 44 5.43 23.85 10.84
N THR A 45 4.46 23.15 11.42
CA THR A 45 4.27 23.01 12.87
C THR A 45 4.33 21.54 13.30
N GLN A 46 4.54 21.32 14.60
CA GLN A 46 4.63 19.97 15.20
C GLN A 46 3.34 19.13 15.08
N TYR A 47 2.22 19.74 14.68
CA TYR A 47 0.92 19.09 14.55
C TYR A 47 0.49 18.89 13.08
N GLU A 48 1.24 19.42 12.12
CA GLU A 48 0.93 19.30 10.68
C GLU A 48 1.49 18.00 10.09
N TYR A 49 0.93 16.89 10.55
CA TYR A 49 1.12 15.57 9.96
C TYR A 49 -0.24 14.95 9.65
N ASP A 50 -0.27 14.06 8.67
CA ASP A 50 -1.42 13.19 8.42
C ASP A 50 -1.14 11.79 8.96
N GLU A 51 -2.14 10.91 8.87
CA GLU A 51 -1.98 9.50 9.17
C GLU A 51 -2.17 8.66 7.92
N VAL A 52 -1.28 7.67 7.73
CA VAL A 52 -1.50 6.61 6.75
C VAL A 52 -2.81 5.89 7.11
N SER A 53 -3.81 6.09 6.27
CA SER A 53 -5.17 5.56 6.41
C SER A 53 -5.58 4.79 5.16
N GLY A 54 -6.68 4.05 5.24
CA GLY A 54 -7.24 3.31 4.11
C GLY A 54 -7.49 4.18 2.86
N LYS A 55 -7.79 5.46 3.05
CA LYS A 55 -7.98 6.43 1.94
C LYS A 55 -6.72 6.66 1.12
N ILE A 56 -5.56 6.57 1.77
CA ILE A 56 -4.26 6.95 1.21
C ILE A 56 -3.53 5.73 0.64
N ILE A 57 -3.64 4.58 1.29
CA ILE A 57 -2.87 3.40 0.91
C ILE A 57 -3.45 2.70 -0.32
N ARG A 58 -2.57 2.36 -1.27
CA ARG A 58 -2.80 1.42 -2.34
C ARG A 58 -1.74 0.33 -2.28
N ALA A 59 -2.17 -0.90 -2.46
CA ALA A 59 -1.27 -2.05 -2.43
C ALA A 59 -1.54 -2.96 -3.61
N GLU A 60 -0.47 -3.47 -4.21
CA GLU A 60 -0.51 -4.53 -5.20
C GLU A 60 0.41 -5.66 -4.71
N LEU A 61 -0.18 -6.81 -4.40
CA LEU A 61 0.47 -7.95 -3.79
C LEU A 61 0.39 -9.15 -4.74
N VAL A 62 1.54 -9.70 -5.08
CA VAL A 62 1.65 -10.97 -5.80
C VAL A 62 2.02 -12.06 -4.80
N ILE A 63 1.15 -13.05 -4.66
CA ILE A 63 1.38 -14.25 -3.88
C ILE A 63 1.62 -15.40 -4.85
N LYS A 64 2.66 -16.21 -4.61
CA LYS A 64 2.89 -17.45 -5.34
C LYS A 64 2.95 -18.62 -4.38
N TYR A 65 2.09 -19.60 -4.59
CA TYR A 65 2.10 -20.87 -3.88
C TYR A 65 1.96 -22.01 -4.89
N GLU A 66 2.94 -22.90 -4.91
CA GLU A 66 3.04 -23.98 -5.90
C GLU A 66 2.92 -23.46 -7.35
N SER A 67 1.99 -24.02 -8.14
CA SER A 67 1.68 -23.61 -9.51
C SER A 67 0.65 -22.49 -9.59
N ILE A 68 0.30 -21.82 -8.50
CA ILE A 68 -0.71 -20.74 -8.49
C ILE A 68 -0.07 -19.40 -8.14
N GLU A 69 -0.39 -18.38 -8.92
CA GLU A 69 -0.08 -16.98 -8.64
C GLU A 69 -1.36 -16.15 -8.51
N ILE A 70 -1.44 -15.36 -7.45
CA ILE A 70 -2.56 -14.47 -7.14
C ILE A 70 -2.07 -13.04 -7.15
N LEU A 71 -2.76 -12.18 -7.88
CA LEU A 71 -2.65 -10.73 -7.79
C LEU A 71 -3.79 -10.21 -6.92
N ALA A 72 -3.46 -9.72 -5.74
CA ALA A 72 -4.39 -9.11 -4.80
C ALA A 72 -4.11 -7.61 -4.69
N LYS A 73 -5.16 -6.83 -4.46
CA LYS A 73 -5.08 -5.37 -4.37
C LYS A 73 -5.80 -4.82 -3.15
N VAL A 74 -5.30 -3.69 -2.67
CA VAL A 74 -6.02 -2.76 -1.80
C VAL A 74 -6.20 -1.46 -2.56
N ASP A 75 -7.45 -1.05 -2.76
CA ASP A 75 -7.80 0.19 -3.46
C ASP A 75 -8.94 0.92 -2.76
N TRP A 76 -9.00 2.23 -2.92
CA TRP A 76 -10.08 3.05 -2.39
C TRP A 76 -11.21 3.13 -3.39
N ILE A 77 -12.38 2.62 -3.01
CA ILE A 77 -13.57 2.67 -3.85
C ILE A 77 -14.42 3.86 -3.39
N GLU A 78 -14.44 4.93 -4.19
CA GLU A 78 -15.14 6.18 -3.84
C GLU A 78 -16.64 5.96 -3.59
N ASP A 79 -17.31 5.14 -4.43
CA ASP A 79 -18.74 4.83 -4.29
C ASP A 79 -19.08 4.11 -2.98
N LEU A 80 -18.12 3.37 -2.41
CA LEU A 80 -18.28 2.65 -1.15
C LEU A 80 -17.67 3.42 0.04
N ASN A 81 -16.94 4.51 -0.23
CA ASN A 81 -16.14 5.23 0.76
C ASN A 81 -15.31 4.27 1.64
N TYR A 82 -14.68 3.27 0.99
CA TYR A 82 -14.06 2.13 1.68
C TYR A 82 -12.77 1.66 0.99
N PRO A 83 -11.71 1.31 1.75
CA PRO A 83 -10.50 0.69 1.22
C PRO A 83 -10.74 -0.81 0.99
N LEU A 84 -11.17 -1.17 -0.22
CA LEU A 84 -11.52 -2.54 -0.55
C LEU A 84 -10.26 -3.39 -0.80
N MET A 85 -10.24 -4.56 -0.17
CA MET A 85 -9.28 -5.62 -0.45
C MET A 85 -9.94 -6.64 -1.38
N PHE A 86 -9.28 -7.01 -2.47
CA PHE A 86 -9.85 -7.97 -3.42
C PHE A 86 -8.75 -8.73 -4.19
N ILE A 87 -9.12 -9.89 -4.72
CA ILE A 87 -8.29 -10.63 -5.67
C ILE A 87 -8.62 -10.11 -7.06
N GLU A 88 -7.63 -9.52 -7.73
CA GLU A 88 -7.79 -9.02 -9.09
C GLU A 88 -7.62 -10.14 -10.11
N LYS A 89 -6.67 -11.05 -9.88
CA LYS A 89 -6.39 -12.14 -10.81
C LYS A 89 -5.86 -13.37 -10.09
N ILE A 90 -6.27 -14.54 -10.56
CA ILE A 90 -5.70 -15.83 -10.21
C ILE A 90 -5.20 -16.45 -11.52
N LYS A 91 -4.00 -17.01 -11.53
CA LYS A 91 -3.47 -17.75 -12.68
C LYS A 91 -2.69 -18.98 -12.23
N GLU A 92 -2.77 -20.03 -13.03
CA GLU A 92 -1.85 -21.15 -12.97
C GLU A 92 -0.55 -20.77 -13.71
N ILE A 93 0.59 -21.21 -13.19
CA ILE A 93 1.92 -20.99 -13.73
C ILE A 93 2.53 -22.36 -13.99
N ASP A 94 2.84 -22.63 -15.26
CA ASP A 94 3.56 -23.83 -15.72
C ASP A 94 5.03 -23.83 -15.28
#